data_AF-Q6DLU1-F1
#
_entry.id   AF-Q6DLU1-F1
#
_cell.length_a   1.000
_cell.length_b   1.000
_cell.length_c   1.000
_cell.angle_alpha   90.00
_cell.angle_beta   90.00
_cell.angle_gamma   90.00
#
_symmetry.space_group_name_H-M   'P 1'
#
loop_
_entity.id
_entity.type
_entity.pdbx_description
1 polymer ?
#
loop_
_entity_poly.entity_id
_entity_poly.type
_entity_poly.pdbx_seq_one_letter_code
_entity_poly.pdbx_strand_id
1 'polypeptide(L)'
;DFMHSFMIVFRVLCGEWIESMWDCMLVGDVSCIPFFLATVVIGNLVVLNLFLALLLSNFGSSSLSAPTADNETNKIAEAFNRISRFSNWIKSNIANALKFVKNKLTSQIASVQPAEHGENELELTPDDILADGLLKKGVKEHNQLEVAIGDGMEFTIHGDLKNKGKKNKQLMNNSKDDDTASIKSYGSHKNRPFKDESHKGSAETMEGEEKRDVSKEDLGIDEELDDECDGEEGPLDGELIIHADEDEVIEDSPADCCPDNCYKKFPVLAGDDDAPFWQGWANLRLKTFQLIENKYFETAVITMILLSSLALALEDVHLPHRPILQDVLYYMDRIFTVIFFLEMLIKWLALGFRVYFTNAWCWLDFIIVMVSLINFVASLCGAGGIQAFKTMRTLRALRPLRAMSRMQGMRVVVNALVQAIPSIFNVLLVCLIFWLIFAIMGVQLFAGKYFKCVDKNKTTLSHEIIPDVNACVAENYTWENSPMNFDHVGKAYLCLFQVATFKGWIQIMNDAIDSREVGKQPIRETNIYMYLYFVFFIIFGSFFTLNLFIGVIIDNFNEQKKKAGGSLEMFMTEDQ
;
A
#
# COMPACT_ATOMS: atom_id res chain seq x y z
N ASP A 1 -35.53 10.46 -34.86
CA ASP A 1 -36.49 9.36 -34.53
C ASP A 1 -36.41 9.06 -33.03
N PHE A 2 -37.23 8.13 -32.53
CA PHE A 2 -37.31 7.86 -31.09
C PHE A 2 -36.00 7.38 -30.46
N MET A 3 -35.22 6.51 -31.12
CA MET A 3 -34.01 5.95 -30.52
C MET A 3 -32.91 7.00 -30.40
N HIS A 4 -32.70 7.81 -31.44
CA HIS A 4 -31.74 8.92 -31.37
C HIS A 4 -32.20 10.01 -30.38
N SER A 5 -33.50 10.34 -30.33
CA SER A 5 -34.03 11.28 -29.32
C SER A 5 -33.87 10.77 -27.89
N PHE A 6 -34.10 9.47 -27.64
CA PHE A 6 -33.82 8.83 -26.36
C PHE A 6 -32.33 8.90 -26.00
N MET A 7 -31.44 8.58 -26.94
CA MET A 7 -29.99 8.64 -26.70
C MET A 7 -29.48 10.06 -26.43
N ILE A 8 -30.06 11.09 -27.05
CA ILE A 8 -29.75 12.51 -26.73
C ILE A 8 -30.17 12.85 -25.30
N VAL A 9 -31.40 12.49 -24.88
CA VAL A 9 -31.85 12.73 -23.49
C VAL A 9 -31.01 11.94 -22.48
N PHE A 10 -30.65 10.69 -22.81
CA PHE A 10 -29.77 9.87 -21.99
C PHE A 10 -28.35 10.48 -21.86
N ARG A 11 -27.79 11.01 -22.96
CA ARG A 11 -26.51 11.75 -22.96
C ARG A 11 -26.57 13.01 -22.10
N VAL A 12 -27.69 13.74 -22.12
CA VAL A 12 -27.94 14.92 -21.26
C VAL A 12 -27.92 14.53 -19.78
N LEU A 13 -28.54 13.41 -19.40
CA LEU A 13 -28.51 12.88 -18.02
C LEU A 13 -27.11 12.39 -17.59
N CYS A 14 -26.26 11.99 -18.55
CA CYS A 14 -24.84 11.70 -18.31
C CYS A 14 -23.96 12.98 -18.20
N GLY A 15 -24.56 14.17 -18.28
CA GLY A 15 -23.91 15.47 -18.11
C GLY A 15 -23.43 16.14 -19.41
N GLU A 16 -23.52 15.48 -20.57
CA GLU A 16 -23.02 16.00 -21.86
C GLU A 16 -24.11 16.69 -22.68
N TRP A 17 -24.68 17.79 -22.16
CA TRP A 17 -25.81 18.47 -22.78
C TRP A 17 -25.43 19.60 -23.75
N ILE A 18 -24.26 20.22 -23.58
CA ILE A 18 -23.93 21.49 -24.25
C ILE A 18 -23.76 21.37 -25.77
N GLU A 19 -23.10 20.31 -26.26
CA GLU A 19 -22.87 20.08 -27.69
C GLU A 19 -24.19 19.86 -28.43
N SER A 20 -25.03 18.93 -27.94
CA SER A 20 -26.33 18.64 -28.56
C SER A 20 -27.32 19.80 -28.45
N MET A 21 -27.15 20.71 -27.48
CA MET A 21 -27.88 21.99 -27.45
C MET A 21 -27.39 22.94 -28.55
N TRP A 22 -26.08 23.02 -28.82
CA TRP A 22 -25.53 23.83 -29.90
C TRP A 22 -25.98 23.32 -31.28
N ASP A 23 -25.95 22.00 -31.50
CA ASP A 23 -26.46 21.38 -32.73
C ASP A 23 -27.95 21.68 -32.93
N CYS A 24 -28.76 21.56 -31.87
CA CYS A 24 -30.18 21.91 -31.90
C CYS A 24 -30.38 23.39 -32.27
N MET A 25 -29.63 24.29 -31.65
CA MET A 25 -29.76 25.74 -31.86
C MET A 25 -29.19 26.22 -33.20
N LEU A 26 -28.32 25.43 -33.85
CA LEU A 26 -27.81 25.68 -35.21
C LEU A 26 -28.81 25.29 -36.30
N VAL A 27 -29.64 24.28 -36.05
CA VAL A 27 -30.64 23.75 -37.00
C VAL A 27 -32.05 24.34 -36.78
N GLY A 28 -32.37 24.70 -35.53
CA GLY A 28 -33.62 25.32 -35.11
C GLY A 28 -33.43 26.73 -34.56
N ASP A 29 -33.94 26.96 -33.35
CA ASP A 29 -34.02 28.26 -32.71
C ASP A 29 -33.48 28.25 -31.26
N VAL A 30 -33.38 29.44 -30.67
CA VAL A 30 -33.07 29.67 -29.23
C VAL A 30 -34.02 28.90 -28.29
N SER A 31 -35.17 28.44 -28.78
CA SER A 31 -36.12 27.55 -28.07
C SER A 31 -35.52 26.21 -27.63
N CYS A 32 -34.40 25.77 -28.22
CA CYS A 32 -33.64 24.62 -27.73
C CYS A 32 -33.11 24.83 -26.29
N ILE A 33 -32.71 26.05 -25.92
CA ILE A 33 -32.07 26.35 -24.62
C ILE A 33 -32.98 25.96 -23.43
N PRO A 34 -34.24 26.45 -23.30
CA PRO A 34 -35.09 26.08 -22.16
C PRO A 34 -35.41 24.58 -22.12
N PHE A 35 -35.48 23.88 -23.27
CA PHE A 35 -35.67 22.43 -23.29
C PHE A 35 -34.47 21.67 -22.68
N PHE A 36 -33.24 21.98 -23.12
CA PHE A 36 -32.04 21.35 -22.56
C PHE A 36 -31.82 21.72 -21.09
N LEU A 37 -32.02 22.99 -20.70
CA LEU A 37 -31.91 23.40 -19.30
C LEU A 37 -32.95 22.72 -18.40
N ALA A 38 -34.22 22.63 -18.82
CA ALA A 38 -35.25 21.92 -18.06
C ALA A 38 -34.93 20.42 -17.94
N THR A 39 -34.43 19.80 -19.01
CA THR A 39 -34.03 18.38 -19.01
C THR A 39 -32.85 18.12 -18.07
N VAL A 40 -31.84 19.00 -18.06
CA VAL A 40 -30.70 18.94 -17.11
C VAL A 40 -31.19 19.11 -15.67
N VAL A 41 -31.98 20.15 -15.37
CA VAL A 41 -32.40 20.47 -13.99
C VAL A 41 -33.34 19.41 -13.43
N ILE A 42 -34.41 19.06 -14.15
CA ILE A 42 -35.40 18.07 -13.68
C ILE A 42 -34.80 16.67 -13.71
N GLY A 43 -34.08 16.32 -14.78
CA GLY A 43 -33.47 15.02 -14.95
C GLY A 43 -32.42 14.72 -13.88
N ASN A 44 -31.47 15.63 -13.67
CA ASN A 44 -30.43 15.42 -12.67
C ASN A 44 -30.98 15.49 -11.23
N LEU A 45 -32.02 16.29 -10.97
CA LEU A 45 -32.73 16.27 -9.67
C LEU A 45 -33.36 14.89 -9.40
N VAL A 46 -34.02 14.28 -10.39
CA VAL A 46 -34.61 12.94 -10.25
C VAL A 46 -33.54 11.86 -10.10
N VAL A 47 -32.46 11.91 -10.90
CA VAL A 47 -31.34 10.95 -10.81
C VAL A 47 -30.61 11.08 -9.47
N LEU A 48 -30.37 12.30 -8.98
CA LEU A 48 -29.74 12.56 -7.69
C LEU A 48 -30.62 12.11 -6.52
N ASN A 49 -31.92 12.36 -6.57
CA ASN A 49 -32.85 11.88 -5.53
C ASN A 49 -32.93 10.35 -5.50
N LEU A 50 -32.93 9.68 -6.66
CA LEU A 50 -32.90 8.22 -6.75
C LEU A 50 -31.56 7.65 -6.25
N PHE A 51 -30.44 8.30 -6.57
CA PHE A 51 -29.10 7.97 -6.06
C PHE A 51 -29.06 8.06 -4.52
N LEU A 52 -29.47 9.21 -3.95
CA LEU A 52 -29.50 9.40 -2.50
C LEU A 52 -30.46 8.42 -1.81
N ALA A 53 -31.63 8.12 -2.39
CA ALA A 53 -32.57 7.17 -1.82
C ALA A 53 -32.00 5.74 -1.74
N LEU A 54 -31.31 5.26 -2.78
CA LEU A 54 -30.64 3.95 -2.77
C LEU A 54 -29.49 3.92 -1.75
N LEU A 55 -28.65 4.96 -1.75
CA LEU A 55 -27.52 5.11 -0.85
C LEU A 55 -27.94 5.14 0.64
N LEU A 56 -28.95 5.94 0.98
CA LEU A 56 -29.51 6.01 2.35
C LEU A 56 -30.23 4.71 2.74
N SER A 57 -30.93 4.06 1.79
CA SER A 57 -31.59 2.76 2.04
C SER A 57 -30.57 1.67 2.39
N ASN A 58 -29.39 1.67 1.75
CA ASN A 58 -28.32 0.72 2.05
C ASN A 58 -27.73 0.96 3.45
N PHE A 59 -27.42 2.22 3.82
CA PHE A 59 -26.92 2.55 5.17
C PHE A 59 -27.90 2.18 6.30
N GLY A 60 -29.21 2.29 6.03
CA GLY A 60 -30.25 1.82 6.95
C GLY A 60 -30.12 0.34 7.31
N SER A 61 -29.60 -0.49 6.39
CA SER A 61 -29.34 -1.91 6.64
C SER A 61 -28.02 -2.18 7.38
N SER A 62 -26.94 -1.44 7.05
CA SER A 62 -25.63 -1.55 7.73
C SER A 62 -25.76 -1.39 9.25
N SER A 63 -26.73 -0.58 9.68
CA SER A 63 -27.00 -0.28 11.09
C SER A 63 -27.65 -1.42 11.88
N LEU A 64 -28.25 -2.42 11.23
CA LEU A 64 -28.83 -3.61 11.89
C LEU A 64 -27.89 -4.82 11.90
N SER A 65 -26.88 -4.86 11.02
CA SER A 65 -25.89 -5.94 10.97
C SER A 65 -24.57 -5.53 11.63
N ALA A 66 -24.61 -5.28 12.94
CA ALA A 66 -23.37 -5.21 13.72
C ALA A 66 -22.64 -6.56 13.61
N PRO A 67 -21.35 -6.60 13.19
CA PRO A 67 -20.65 -7.86 12.98
C PRO A 67 -20.40 -8.55 14.32
N THR A 68 -20.77 -9.83 14.42
CA THR A 68 -20.38 -10.69 15.54
C THR A 68 -18.89 -11.04 15.38
N ALA A 69 -18.06 -10.22 16.03
CA ALA A 69 -16.61 -10.12 15.78
C ALA A 69 -15.86 -11.46 15.83
N ASP A 70 -16.35 -12.43 16.59
CA ASP A 70 -15.69 -13.71 16.87
C ASP A 70 -15.68 -14.68 15.67
N ASN A 71 -16.57 -14.52 14.69
CA ASN A 71 -16.76 -15.50 13.60
C ASN A 71 -16.09 -15.08 12.27
N GLU A 72 -15.98 -13.78 12.01
CA GLU A 72 -15.36 -13.28 10.77
C GLU A 72 -13.85 -13.10 10.89
N THR A 73 -13.37 -12.61 12.05
CA THR A 73 -11.94 -12.49 12.37
C THR A 73 -11.20 -13.80 12.16
N ASN A 74 -11.76 -14.92 12.63
CA ASN A 74 -11.21 -16.25 12.43
C ASN A 74 -11.09 -16.65 10.95
N LYS A 75 -12.10 -16.38 10.12
CA LYS A 75 -12.08 -16.69 8.67
C LYS A 75 -11.09 -15.82 7.90
N ILE A 76 -11.02 -14.54 8.25
CA ILE A 76 -10.10 -13.57 7.65
C ILE A 76 -8.65 -13.92 8.04
N ALA A 77 -8.40 -14.26 9.31
CA ALA A 77 -7.10 -14.77 9.76
C ALA A 77 -6.70 -16.08 9.07
N GLU A 78 -7.65 -16.99 8.80
CA GLU A 78 -7.37 -18.22 8.04
C GLU A 78 -7.02 -17.91 6.57
N ALA A 79 -7.72 -16.95 5.95
CA ALA A 79 -7.42 -16.48 4.59
C ALA A 79 -6.03 -15.82 4.49
N PHE A 80 -5.66 -14.94 5.42
CA PHE A 80 -4.31 -14.38 5.49
C PHE A 80 -3.26 -15.47 5.74
N ASN A 81 -3.54 -16.50 6.54
CA ASN A 81 -2.65 -17.64 6.71
C ASN A 81 -2.53 -18.53 5.45
N ARG A 82 -3.55 -18.58 4.58
CA ARG A 82 -3.46 -19.21 3.25
C ARG A 82 -2.57 -18.39 2.31
N ILE A 83 -2.76 -17.07 2.27
CA ILE A 83 -1.97 -16.13 1.43
C ILE A 83 -0.49 -16.07 1.89
N SER A 84 -0.24 -16.05 3.20
CA SER A 84 1.12 -16.08 3.79
C SER A 84 1.87 -17.36 3.40
N ARG A 85 1.20 -18.53 3.48
CA ARG A 85 1.75 -19.82 2.99
C ARG A 85 2.10 -19.76 1.49
N PHE A 86 1.25 -19.17 0.65
CA PHE A 86 1.53 -18.98 -0.78
C PHE A 86 2.70 -18.03 -1.04
N SER A 87 2.79 -16.90 -0.32
CA SER A 87 3.93 -15.97 -0.38
C SER A 87 5.24 -16.65 0.00
N ASN A 88 5.23 -17.48 1.05
CA ASN A 88 6.43 -18.21 1.50
C ASN A 88 6.80 -19.37 0.56
N TRP A 89 5.83 -20.01 -0.09
CA TRP A 89 6.08 -20.95 -1.18
C TRP A 89 6.74 -20.25 -2.38
N ILE A 90 6.24 -19.08 -2.81
CA ILE A 90 6.87 -18.26 -3.86
C ILE A 90 8.31 -17.89 -3.48
N LYS A 91 8.54 -17.37 -2.27
CA LYS A 91 9.90 -17.02 -1.79
C LYS A 91 10.84 -18.22 -1.81
N SER A 92 10.38 -19.40 -1.39
CA SER A 92 11.14 -20.65 -1.43
C SER A 92 11.46 -21.07 -2.88
N ASN A 93 10.48 -20.98 -3.78
CA ASN A 93 10.64 -21.37 -5.19
C ASN A 93 11.60 -20.41 -5.92
N ILE A 94 11.50 -19.10 -5.68
CA ILE A 94 12.45 -18.08 -6.14
C ILE A 94 13.85 -18.35 -5.58
N ALA A 95 13.99 -18.62 -4.27
CA ALA A 95 15.29 -18.92 -3.67
C ALA A 95 15.93 -20.20 -4.25
N ASN A 96 15.13 -21.20 -4.61
CA ASN A 96 15.61 -22.41 -5.26
C ASN A 96 15.98 -22.16 -6.73
N ALA A 97 15.22 -21.37 -7.48
CA ALA A 97 15.60 -20.92 -8.83
C ALA A 97 16.90 -20.10 -8.80
N LEU A 98 17.09 -19.22 -7.81
CA LEU A 98 18.29 -18.39 -7.66
C LEU A 98 19.52 -19.24 -7.24
N LYS A 99 19.34 -20.27 -6.40
CA LYS A 99 20.36 -21.31 -6.18
C LYS A 99 20.69 -22.09 -7.46
N PHE A 100 19.70 -22.44 -8.27
CA PHE A 100 19.91 -23.18 -9.51
C PHE A 100 20.68 -22.35 -10.54
N VAL A 101 20.34 -21.06 -10.69
CA VAL A 101 21.09 -20.09 -11.50
C VAL A 101 22.51 -19.91 -10.96
N LYS A 102 22.70 -19.73 -9.65
CA LYS A 102 24.04 -19.62 -9.03
C LYS A 102 24.89 -20.86 -9.32
N ASN A 103 24.36 -22.06 -9.11
CA ASN A 103 25.07 -23.30 -9.35
C ASN A 103 25.42 -23.47 -10.84
N LYS A 104 24.51 -23.08 -11.75
CA LYS A 104 24.75 -23.10 -13.20
C LYS A 104 25.85 -22.11 -13.61
N LEU A 105 25.91 -20.92 -12.98
CA LEU A 105 26.97 -19.94 -13.20
C LEU A 105 28.33 -20.45 -12.70
N THR A 106 28.39 -20.99 -11.48
CA THR A 106 29.61 -21.59 -10.92
C THR A 106 30.10 -22.77 -11.78
N SER A 107 29.20 -23.59 -12.32
CA SER A 107 29.54 -24.71 -13.19
C SER A 107 30.11 -24.29 -14.56
N GLN A 108 29.86 -23.06 -15.02
CA GLN A 108 30.44 -22.54 -16.28
C GLN A 108 31.83 -21.93 -16.09
N ILE A 109 32.17 -21.49 -14.88
CA ILE A 109 33.51 -20.97 -14.56
C ILE A 109 34.55 -22.11 -14.50
N ALA A 110 34.11 -23.33 -14.18
CA ALA A 110 34.97 -24.51 -14.04
C ALA A 110 35.38 -25.18 -15.38
N SER A 111 34.92 -24.70 -16.54
CA SER A 111 35.12 -25.38 -17.84
C SER A 111 36.12 -24.70 -18.78
N VAL A 112 37.10 -23.95 -18.25
CA VAL A 112 38.13 -23.26 -19.05
C VAL A 112 39.55 -23.68 -18.63
N GLN A 113 39.90 -24.93 -18.92
CA GLN A 113 41.28 -25.42 -18.97
C GLN A 113 41.35 -26.60 -19.98
N PRO A 114 42.25 -26.59 -20.98
CA PRO A 114 42.38 -27.66 -21.97
C PRO A 114 43.22 -28.84 -21.46
N ALA A 115 43.12 -30.00 -22.12
CA ALA A 115 43.65 -31.28 -21.63
C ALA A 115 44.98 -31.73 -22.26
N GLU A 116 45.81 -32.36 -21.40
CA GLU A 116 46.78 -33.46 -21.57
C GLU A 116 47.61 -33.64 -22.87
N HIS A 117 48.93 -33.46 -22.70
CA HIS A 117 50.01 -34.34 -23.16
C HIS A 117 51.26 -34.06 -22.30
N GLY A 118 52.06 -35.02 -21.82
CA GLY A 118 51.96 -36.48 -21.82
C GLY A 118 53.25 -37.12 -21.26
N GLU A 119 53.17 -38.42 -20.90
CA GLU A 119 54.29 -39.37 -20.67
C GLU A 119 55.19 -39.26 -19.40
N ASN A 120 55.36 -40.43 -18.74
CA ASN A 120 56.46 -40.87 -17.83
C ASN A 120 56.59 -40.15 -16.44
N GLU A 121 56.96 -40.80 -15.32
CA GLU A 121 57.43 -42.18 -15.04
C GLU A 121 57.12 -42.60 -13.56
N LEU A 122 57.40 -43.87 -13.21
CA LEU A 122 57.68 -44.53 -11.90
C LEU A 122 57.64 -43.75 -10.53
N GLU A 123 57.37 -44.33 -9.33
CA GLU A 123 57.18 -45.73 -8.87
C GLU A 123 56.51 -45.84 -7.45
N LEU A 124 56.06 -47.05 -7.08
CA LEU A 124 55.78 -47.68 -5.76
C LEU A 124 55.34 -46.91 -4.47
N THR A 125 54.36 -47.51 -3.79
CA THR A 125 54.15 -47.50 -2.31
C THR A 125 54.73 -48.81 -1.71
N PRO A 126 55.07 -48.89 -0.38
CA PRO A 126 54.06 -49.14 0.65
C PRO A 126 54.31 -48.50 2.06
N ASP A 127 53.20 -48.34 2.79
CA ASP A 127 52.96 -48.46 4.25
C ASP A 127 54.08 -48.23 5.30
N ASP A 128 53.85 -47.34 6.29
CA ASP A 128 53.60 -47.80 7.69
C ASP A 128 53.06 -46.74 8.71
N ILE A 129 52.39 -47.24 9.76
CA ILE A 129 52.24 -46.73 11.15
C ILE A 129 51.59 -45.32 11.46
N LEU A 130 50.28 -45.39 11.78
CA LEU A 130 49.62 -45.03 13.07
C LEU A 130 49.45 -43.55 13.59
N ALA A 131 48.21 -43.29 14.08
CA ALA A 131 47.76 -42.24 15.03
C ALA A 131 47.68 -40.77 14.50
N ASP A 132 46.70 -39.93 14.88
CA ASP A 132 45.57 -40.07 15.84
C ASP A 132 44.35 -39.21 15.44
N GLY A 133 43.17 -39.47 16.02
CA GLY A 133 42.14 -38.45 16.29
C GLY A 133 41.14 -38.00 15.20
N LEU A 134 39.96 -38.64 15.16
CA LEU A 134 38.62 -38.05 14.89
C LEU A 134 38.46 -36.99 13.76
N LEU A 135 37.79 -37.30 12.63
CA LEU A 135 36.31 -37.21 12.58
C LEU A 135 35.66 -37.89 11.36
N LYS A 136 34.66 -38.74 11.64
CA LYS A 136 33.32 -38.79 10.99
C LYS A 136 33.23 -38.87 9.46
N LYS A 137 33.06 -40.11 8.97
CA LYS A 137 32.27 -40.43 7.76
C LYS A 137 31.33 -41.59 8.12
N GLY A 138 30.04 -41.48 7.80
CA GLY A 138 29.10 -42.60 7.89
C GLY A 138 28.73 -43.13 6.51
N VAL A 139 27.86 -44.15 6.42
CA VAL A 139 26.87 -44.40 5.34
C VAL A 139 26.24 -45.80 5.51
N LYS A 140 24.92 -45.91 5.24
CA LYS A 140 24.10 -47.14 5.04
C LYS A 140 23.96 -48.14 6.21
N GLU A 141 22.73 -48.62 6.39
CA GLU A 141 22.40 -49.97 5.90
C GLU A 141 20.93 -50.07 5.45
N HIS A 142 20.58 -51.13 4.72
CA HIS A 142 19.22 -51.45 4.30
C HIS A 142 18.48 -52.22 5.39
N ASN A 143 17.13 -52.19 5.37
CA ASN A 143 16.37 -53.44 5.35
C ASN A 143 14.96 -53.23 4.81
N GLN A 144 14.48 -54.19 4.01
CA GLN A 144 13.12 -54.27 3.49
C GLN A 144 12.75 -55.76 3.48
N LEU A 145 11.59 -56.11 4.03
CA LEU A 145 11.02 -57.46 3.90
C LEU A 145 9.50 -57.33 3.79
N GLU A 146 8.91 -58.07 2.87
CA GLU A 146 7.48 -58.04 2.56
C GLU A 146 6.72 -59.16 3.29
N VAL A 147 5.46 -58.89 3.67
CA VAL A 147 4.37 -59.86 3.59
C VAL A 147 3.11 -59.10 3.11
N ALA A 148 2.30 -59.72 2.28
CA ALA A 148 1.08 -59.15 1.69
C ALA A 148 -0.19 -59.90 2.15
N ILE A 149 -1.36 -59.53 1.59
CA ILE A 149 -2.72 -60.05 1.86
C ILE A 149 -3.33 -59.45 3.15
N GLY A 150 -4.58 -58.97 3.19
CA GLY A 150 -5.60 -58.90 2.12
C GLY A 150 -6.85 -58.11 2.55
N ASP A 151 -7.92 -58.23 1.77
CA ASP A 151 -9.21 -57.53 1.93
C ASP A 151 -9.94 -57.82 3.26
N GLY A 152 -10.77 -56.87 3.75
CA GLY A 152 -11.88 -57.22 4.66
C GLY A 152 -12.31 -56.21 5.73
N MET A 153 -13.51 -55.64 5.52
CA MET A 153 -14.57 -55.33 6.50
C MET A 153 -14.38 -54.33 7.67
N GLU A 154 -15.47 -53.59 7.85
CA GLU A 154 -15.87 -52.69 8.93
C GLU A 154 -16.19 -53.43 10.25
N PHE A 155 -15.83 -52.84 11.40
CA PHE A 155 -16.73 -52.76 12.57
C PHE A 155 -16.33 -51.63 13.54
N THR A 156 -17.26 -51.20 14.39
CA THR A 156 -17.12 -50.07 15.34
C THR A 156 -17.41 -50.49 16.79
N ILE A 157 -17.31 -49.54 17.75
CA ILE A 157 -18.07 -49.39 19.04
C ILE A 157 -17.21 -49.17 20.31
N HIS A 158 -17.31 -47.94 20.85
CA HIS A 158 -17.35 -47.46 22.27
C HIS A 158 -16.37 -47.95 23.37
N GLY A 159 -16.09 -47.08 24.37
CA GLY A 159 -15.20 -47.41 25.51
C GLY A 159 -15.26 -46.51 26.78
N ASP A 160 -15.67 -45.23 26.68
CA ASP A 160 -16.08 -44.31 27.78
C ASP A 160 -15.05 -43.94 28.90
N LEU A 161 -15.42 -42.98 29.75
CA LEU A 161 -14.62 -42.29 30.78
C LEU A 161 -14.41 -43.09 32.08
N LYS A 162 -13.24 -42.92 32.72
CA LYS A 162 -13.16 -42.31 34.09
C LYS A 162 -11.78 -41.84 34.54
N ASN A 163 -11.77 -41.16 35.69
CA ASN A 163 -10.74 -40.23 36.18
C ASN A 163 -10.43 -40.50 37.68
N LYS A 164 -9.33 -39.91 38.17
CA LYS A 164 -8.84 -39.75 39.57
C LYS A 164 -8.01 -40.91 40.16
N GLY A 165 -6.72 -40.60 40.40
CA GLY A 165 -5.82 -41.37 41.28
C GLY A 165 -5.70 -40.78 42.70
N LYS A 166 -4.68 -41.23 43.46
CA LYS A 166 -4.25 -40.85 44.84
C LYS A 166 -3.08 -41.80 45.23
N LYS A 167 -2.14 -41.55 46.16
CA LYS A 167 -1.60 -40.36 46.88
C LYS A 167 -0.33 -40.83 47.65
N ASN A 168 0.24 -39.99 48.53
CA ASN A 168 1.14 -40.35 49.68
C ASN A 168 2.61 -40.72 49.38
N LYS A 169 3.64 -40.46 50.22
CA LYS A 169 3.79 -39.60 51.44
C LYS A 169 5.26 -39.54 51.94
N GLN A 170 5.70 -38.39 52.52
CA GLN A 170 6.60 -38.24 53.72
C GLN A 170 8.07 -38.84 53.69
N LEU A 171 9.09 -38.42 54.48
CA LEU A 171 9.32 -37.32 55.46
C LEU A 171 10.86 -37.00 55.62
N MET A 172 11.21 -35.76 56.00
CA MET A 172 12.38 -35.22 56.76
C MET A 172 13.64 -36.07 57.07
N ASN A 173 14.84 -35.47 56.94
CA ASN A 173 15.66 -34.99 58.10
C ASN A 173 16.92 -34.16 57.74
N ASN A 174 17.50 -33.48 58.75
CA ASN A 174 18.67 -32.58 58.67
C ASN A 174 20.03 -33.28 58.95
N SER A 175 21.17 -32.69 58.53
CA SER A 175 22.09 -31.90 59.41
C SER A 175 23.60 -31.96 59.06
N LYS A 176 24.29 -30.81 59.21
CA LYS A 176 25.75 -30.60 59.46
C LYS A 176 26.79 -30.94 58.35
N ASP A 177 27.94 -30.27 58.19
CA ASP A 177 28.47 -28.96 58.69
C ASP A 177 29.75 -28.52 57.89
N ASP A 178 30.14 -27.24 58.07
CA ASP A 178 31.49 -26.59 57.98
C ASP A 178 32.30 -26.32 56.66
N ASP A 179 32.60 -25.02 56.49
CA ASP A 179 33.89 -24.36 56.17
C ASP A 179 34.65 -24.47 54.81
N THR A 180 34.58 -23.41 53.98
CA THR A 180 35.62 -22.32 53.94
C THR A 180 35.46 -21.39 52.70
N ALA A 181 35.71 -20.09 52.91
CA ALA A 181 35.56 -18.95 51.99
C ALA A 181 36.25 -18.99 50.60
N SER A 182 35.63 -18.28 49.64
CA SER A 182 36.33 -17.18 48.92
C SER A 182 35.32 -16.08 48.48
N ILE A 183 35.81 -14.86 48.22
CA ILE A 183 34.98 -13.66 48.05
C ILE A 183 35.28 -13.00 46.69
N LYS A 184 34.23 -12.64 45.93
CA LYS A 184 34.14 -11.34 45.23
C LYS A 184 32.70 -11.02 44.82
N SER A 185 32.37 -9.74 44.88
CA SER A 185 31.03 -9.19 44.63
C SER A 185 31.15 -7.90 43.83
N TYR A 186 30.25 -7.73 42.85
CA TYR A 186 29.85 -6.47 42.22
C TYR A 186 28.35 -6.61 41.92
N GLY A 187 27.52 -5.56 42.02
CA GLY A 187 27.83 -4.18 42.41
C GLY A 187 26.64 -3.25 42.14
N SER A 188 25.51 -3.48 42.81
CA SER A 188 24.26 -2.73 42.58
C SER A 188 24.32 -1.28 43.07
N HIS A 189 24.05 -0.31 42.19
CA HIS A 189 23.62 1.04 42.58
C HIS A 189 22.68 1.68 41.55
N LYS A 190 21.41 1.87 41.93
CA LYS A 190 20.58 2.99 41.44
C LYS A 190 20.64 4.10 42.50
N ASN A 191 21.08 5.30 42.14
CA ASN A 191 21.08 6.45 43.05
C ASN A 191 20.04 7.49 42.59
N ARG A 192 19.03 7.76 43.44
CA ARG A 192 18.23 8.99 43.41
C ARG A 192 18.89 10.04 44.29
N PRO A 193 18.95 11.33 43.89
CA PRO A 193 19.15 12.42 44.83
C PRO A 193 17.82 12.80 45.50
N PHE A 194 17.82 12.93 46.83
CA PHE A 194 16.72 13.54 47.60
C PHE A 194 17.04 15.01 47.89
N LYS A 195 16.01 15.87 47.97
CA LYS A 195 16.12 17.19 48.62
C LYS A 195 14.74 17.70 49.02
N ASP A 196 14.58 18.09 50.28
CA ASP A 196 13.32 18.53 50.90
C ASP A 196 13.50 19.87 51.64
N GLU A 197 12.36 20.49 52.00
CA GLU A 197 12.17 21.68 52.87
C GLU A 197 12.77 23.03 52.36
N SER A 198 12.14 24.21 52.53
CA SER A 198 11.01 24.63 53.39
C SER A 198 10.27 25.89 52.86
N HIS A 199 9.11 26.22 53.46
CA HIS A 199 8.22 27.37 53.17
C HIS A 199 8.82 28.78 52.98
N LYS A 200 8.14 29.59 52.15
CA LYS A 200 7.61 30.92 52.52
C LYS A 200 6.50 31.40 51.57
N GLY A 201 5.73 32.42 51.98
CA GLY A 201 4.59 32.99 51.23
C GLY A 201 4.63 34.52 51.09
N SER A 202 3.45 35.13 50.92
CA SER A 202 3.17 36.48 50.36
C SER A 202 3.34 36.52 48.83
N ALA A 203 2.42 37.01 47.98
CA ALA A 203 1.32 38.01 48.03
C ALA A 203 1.72 39.39 47.45
N GLU A 204 0.76 39.99 46.71
CA GLU A 204 0.78 41.33 46.08
C GLU A 204 1.76 41.50 44.88
N THR A 205 1.46 42.24 43.78
CA THR A 205 0.24 42.97 43.33
C THR A 205 0.34 43.32 41.83
N MET A 206 -0.81 43.41 41.13
CA MET A 206 -1.08 44.19 39.89
C MET A 206 -0.27 43.77 38.62
N GLU A 207 -0.71 44.01 37.38
CA GLU A 207 -1.85 44.75 36.81
C GLU A 207 -2.68 43.81 35.87
N GLY A 208 -3.94 44.08 35.50
CA GLY A 208 -4.82 45.16 35.96
C GLY A 208 -5.59 45.93 34.88
N GLU A 209 -6.35 45.29 34.00
CA GLU A 209 -7.39 46.03 33.23
C GLU A 209 -8.69 45.22 32.99
N GLU A 210 -9.84 45.85 33.26
CA GLU A 210 -11.20 45.29 33.12
C GLU A 210 -11.90 45.76 31.83
N LYS A 211 -12.79 44.92 31.27
CA LYS A 211 -14.25 45.17 31.09
C LYS A 211 -14.93 43.87 30.57
N ARG A 212 -16.04 43.37 31.14
CA ARG A 212 -17.43 43.91 31.29
C ARG A 212 -18.17 44.01 29.94
N ASP A 213 -19.44 43.64 29.79
CA ASP A 213 -20.43 43.07 30.74
C ASP A 213 -21.70 42.55 30.01
N VAL A 214 -22.45 41.61 30.63
CA VAL A 214 -23.94 41.38 30.48
C VAL A 214 -24.46 40.92 29.08
N SER A 215 -25.56 40.18 28.89
CA SER A 215 -26.67 39.59 29.72
C SER A 215 -26.77 38.07 29.47
N LYS A 216 -27.30 37.18 30.35
CA LYS A 216 -28.49 37.15 31.24
C LYS A 216 -29.83 36.86 30.53
N GLU A 217 -30.66 36.05 31.21
CA GLU A 217 -32.05 35.58 31.00
C GLU A 217 -32.17 34.09 30.67
N ASP A 218 -33.17 33.30 31.11
CA ASP A 218 -33.98 33.10 32.36
C ASP A 218 -35.26 32.30 31.89
N LEU A 219 -35.91 31.33 32.55
CA LEU A 219 -35.84 30.67 33.87
C LEU A 219 -36.71 29.36 33.87
N GLY A 220 -36.55 28.45 34.85
CA GLY A 220 -37.38 27.22 35.08
C GLY A 220 -36.61 25.91 34.81
N ILE A 221 -36.49 24.89 35.69
CA ILE A 221 -37.33 24.28 36.75
C ILE A 221 -38.49 23.43 36.20
N ASP A 222 -38.35 22.12 36.37
CA ASP A 222 -39.38 21.22 36.93
C ASP A 222 -38.64 20.07 37.66
N GLU A 223 -39.12 19.69 38.85
CA GLU A 223 -38.65 18.54 39.64
C GLU A 223 -39.80 17.53 39.78
N GLU A 224 -39.55 16.25 39.52
CA GLU A 224 -40.37 15.15 40.05
C GLU A 224 -39.46 14.10 40.69
N LEU A 225 -39.87 13.64 41.87
CA LEU A 225 -39.23 12.63 42.71
C LEU A 225 -40.10 11.35 42.71
N ASP A 226 -39.51 10.19 43.00
CA ASP A 226 -39.85 9.40 44.22
C ASP A 226 -39.32 7.94 44.19
N ASP A 227 -39.11 7.42 45.41
CA ASP A 227 -39.17 6.02 45.89
C ASP A 227 -38.17 4.91 45.42
N GLU A 228 -37.07 4.85 46.16
CA GLU A 228 -36.58 3.71 47.00
C GLU A 228 -36.93 2.23 46.69
N CYS A 229 -35.90 1.35 46.71
CA CYS A 229 -35.91 0.12 47.52
C CYS A 229 -34.49 -0.47 47.76
N ASP A 230 -34.27 -1.16 48.90
CA ASP A 230 -32.98 -1.70 49.38
C ASP A 230 -32.61 -3.11 48.84
N GLY A 231 -31.35 -3.56 49.03
CA GLY A 231 -31.06 -5.01 49.12
C GLY A 231 -29.62 -5.56 48.96
N GLU A 232 -28.83 -5.54 50.04
CA GLU A 232 -27.70 -6.46 50.39
C GLU A 232 -26.40 -6.56 49.52
N GLU A 233 -25.28 -6.88 50.21
CA GLU A 233 -23.92 -7.02 49.67
C GLU A 233 -23.53 -8.50 49.44
N GLY A 234 -22.66 -8.78 48.46
CA GLY A 234 -22.02 -10.10 48.30
C GLY A 234 -20.96 -10.13 47.17
N PRO A 235 -19.69 -10.50 47.43
CA PRO A 235 -18.60 -10.29 46.47
C PRO A 235 -18.35 -11.48 45.53
N LEU A 236 -17.73 -11.22 44.37
CA LEU A 236 -16.72 -12.11 43.77
C LEU A 236 -15.88 -11.41 42.69
N ASP A 237 -14.59 -11.72 42.69
CA ASP A 237 -13.50 -11.11 41.91
C ASP A 237 -13.72 -11.13 40.38
N GLY A 238 -13.32 -10.05 39.68
CA GLY A 238 -13.42 -10.00 38.22
C GLY A 238 -12.94 -8.71 37.53
N GLU A 239 -11.99 -7.96 38.10
CA GLU A 239 -11.51 -6.72 37.47
C GLU A 239 -10.69 -7.01 36.19
N LEU A 240 -11.37 -6.98 35.05
CA LEU A 240 -10.77 -6.89 33.74
C LEU A 240 -10.16 -5.49 33.59
N ILE A 241 -8.88 -5.35 33.96
CA ILE A 241 -8.12 -4.13 33.69
C ILE A 241 -8.10 -3.92 32.17
N ILE A 242 -8.89 -2.95 31.72
CA ILE A 242 -8.84 -2.46 30.36
C ILE A 242 -7.50 -1.74 30.21
N HIS A 243 -6.59 -2.32 29.45
CA HIS A 243 -5.50 -1.54 28.86
C HIS A 243 -6.14 -0.51 27.92
N ALA A 244 -6.40 0.68 28.44
CA ALA A 244 -6.31 1.87 27.62
C ALA A 244 -4.88 1.94 27.08
N ASP A 245 -4.72 2.34 25.83
CA ASP A 245 -3.41 2.62 25.28
C ASP A 245 -2.83 3.85 26.01
N GLU A 246 -1.99 3.62 27.02
CA GLU A 246 -1.08 4.64 27.52
C GLU A 246 -0.18 5.03 26.33
N ASP A 247 -0.18 6.31 25.95
CA ASP A 247 0.75 6.83 24.96
C ASP A 247 2.16 6.34 25.29
N GLU A 248 2.85 5.69 24.34
CA GLU A 248 4.21 5.22 24.55
C GLU A 248 5.10 6.43 24.89
N VAL A 249 5.35 6.63 26.19
CA VAL A 249 6.32 7.59 26.69
C VAL A 249 7.66 7.17 26.11
N ILE A 250 8.05 7.85 25.04
CA ILE A 250 9.31 7.65 24.36
C ILE A 250 10.40 7.86 25.41
N GLU A 251 11.06 6.78 25.85
CA GLU A 251 12.22 6.92 26.72
C GLU A 251 13.24 7.83 26.00
N ASP A 252 13.75 8.84 26.71
CA ASP A 252 14.84 9.74 26.27
C ASP A 252 16.21 9.01 26.15
N SER A 253 16.17 7.75 25.71
CA SER A 253 17.25 6.79 25.64
C SER A 253 17.34 6.22 24.22
N PRO A 254 18.45 6.40 23.49
CA PRO A 254 18.56 5.91 22.12
C PRO A 254 18.41 4.38 22.00
N ALA A 255 17.24 3.91 21.56
CA ALA A 255 16.86 2.49 21.46
C ALA A 255 17.88 1.62 20.70
N ASP A 256 18.08 0.38 21.11
CA ASP A 256 19.31 -0.37 20.80
C ASP A 256 19.67 -0.49 19.30
N CYS A 257 20.97 -0.31 18.99
CA CYS A 257 21.43 -0.06 17.62
C CYS A 257 21.32 -1.30 16.70
N CYS A 258 21.31 -2.50 17.29
CA CYS A 258 21.27 -3.78 16.62
C CYS A 258 20.13 -4.68 17.14
N PRO A 259 19.61 -5.62 16.33
CA PRO A 259 18.75 -6.68 16.83
C PRO A 259 19.55 -7.67 17.68
N ASP A 260 18.88 -8.36 18.60
CA ASP A 260 19.45 -9.25 19.63
C ASP A 260 20.32 -10.37 19.05
N ASN A 261 20.00 -10.81 17.83
CA ASN A 261 20.76 -11.83 17.10
C ASN A 261 22.10 -11.32 16.51
N CYS A 262 22.31 -10.00 16.45
CA CYS A 262 23.58 -9.41 16.02
C CYS A 262 24.59 -9.44 17.16
N TYR A 263 24.22 -8.99 18.36
CA TYR A 263 25.03 -9.10 19.57
C TYR A 263 25.45 -10.55 19.86
N LYS A 264 24.53 -11.52 19.67
CA LYS A 264 24.81 -12.96 19.78
C LYS A 264 25.74 -13.53 18.69
N LYS A 265 25.88 -12.85 17.55
CA LYS A 265 26.70 -13.31 16.40
C LYS A 265 28.05 -12.60 16.32
N PHE A 266 28.13 -11.38 16.83
CA PHE A 266 29.35 -10.60 16.97
C PHE A 266 29.42 -10.06 18.40
N PRO A 267 29.98 -10.82 19.36
CA PRO A 267 30.12 -10.34 20.75
C PRO A 267 31.00 -9.08 20.85
N VAL A 268 31.78 -8.75 19.82
CA VAL A 268 32.51 -7.48 19.70
C VAL A 268 31.57 -6.26 19.61
N LEU A 269 30.30 -6.42 19.20
CA LEU A 269 29.29 -5.35 19.29
C LEU A 269 28.60 -5.28 20.66
N ALA A 270 28.70 -6.33 21.49
CA ALA A 270 28.28 -6.27 22.89
C ALA A 270 29.44 -5.65 23.68
N GLY A 271 29.57 -4.33 23.57
CA GLY A 271 30.65 -3.57 24.16
C GLY A 271 30.68 -3.66 25.69
N ASP A 272 31.89 -3.66 26.23
CA ASP A 272 32.13 -3.44 27.66
C ASP A 272 31.88 -1.94 27.96
N ASP A 273 30.91 -1.63 28.81
CA ASP A 273 30.40 -0.25 29.01
C ASP A 273 31.48 0.74 29.49
N ASP A 274 32.47 0.24 30.23
CA ASP A 274 33.61 1.01 30.75
C ASP A 274 34.70 1.28 29.69
N ALA A 275 34.64 0.67 28.51
CA ALA A 275 35.66 0.89 27.48
C ALA A 275 35.48 2.27 26.79
N PRO A 276 36.54 3.08 26.65
CA PRO A 276 36.44 4.48 26.20
C PRO A 276 35.90 4.64 24.77
N PHE A 277 35.99 3.60 23.94
CA PHE A 277 35.35 3.56 22.63
C PHE A 277 33.81 3.56 22.73
N TRP A 278 33.24 2.79 23.65
CA TRP A 278 31.79 2.64 23.80
C TRP A 278 31.15 3.85 24.48
N GLN A 279 31.82 4.45 25.47
CA GLN A 279 31.44 5.78 25.97
C GLN A 279 31.51 6.85 24.87
N GLY A 280 32.53 6.81 24.00
CA GLY A 280 32.64 7.70 22.84
C GLY A 280 31.50 7.52 21.84
N TRP A 281 31.13 6.27 21.54
CA TRP A 281 30.01 5.91 20.67
C TRP A 281 28.65 6.34 21.25
N ALA A 282 28.40 6.10 22.54
CA ALA A 282 27.20 6.53 23.23
C ALA A 282 27.05 8.07 23.24
N ASN A 283 28.14 8.80 23.52
CA ASN A 283 28.16 10.27 23.47
C ASN A 283 27.94 10.82 22.05
N LEU A 284 28.53 10.20 21.03
CA LEU A 284 28.27 10.54 19.63
C LEU A 284 26.79 10.32 19.29
N ARG A 285 26.24 9.18 19.71
CA ARG A 285 24.85 8.79 19.45
C ARG A 285 23.84 9.74 20.09
N LEU A 286 24.01 10.07 21.37
CA LEU A 286 23.15 11.00 22.09
C LEU A 286 23.16 12.40 21.43
N LYS A 287 24.34 12.92 21.08
CA LYS A 287 24.48 14.18 20.35
C LYS A 287 23.87 14.14 18.94
N THR A 288 23.90 12.98 18.28
CA THR A 288 23.28 12.80 16.96
C THR A 288 21.75 12.72 17.04
N PHE A 289 21.20 12.15 18.12
CA PHE A 289 19.77 12.18 18.41
C PHE A 289 19.28 13.62 18.65
N GLN A 290 19.93 14.34 19.57
CA GLN A 290 19.69 15.76 19.85
C GLN A 290 19.82 16.67 18.61
N LEU A 291 20.67 16.30 17.64
CA LEU A 291 20.79 17.01 16.36
C LEU A 291 19.57 16.81 15.46
N ILE A 292 18.97 15.62 15.42
CA ILE A 292 17.80 15.32 14.58
C ILE A 292 16.54 15.98 15.12
N GLU A 293 16.36 15.95 16.44
CA GLU A 293 15.22 16.51 17.16
C GLU A 293 15.19 18.06 17.12
N ASN A 294 16.34 18.69 16.88
CA ASN A 294 16.46 20.14 16.81
C ASN A 294 15.61 20.72 15.67
N LYS A 295 14.63 21.56 16.02
CA LYS A 295 13.73 22.27 15.08
C LYS A 295 14.46 23.01 13.95
N TYR A 296 15.68 23.52 14.19
CA TYR A 296 16.50 24.14 13.14
C TYR A 296 17.03 23.13 12.11
N PHE A 297 17.40 21.93 12.53
CA PHE A 297 17.84 20.85 11.63
C PHE A 297 16.67 20.31 10.81
N GLU A 298 15.50 20.10 11.42
CA GLU A 298 14.29 19.71 10.67
C GLU A 298 13.90 20.79 9.64
N THR A 299 13.88 22.06 10.02
CA THR A 299 13.61 23.18 9.10
C THR A 299 14.63 23.23 7.95
N ALA A 300 15.92 22.98 8.23
CA ALA A 300 16.96 22.90 7.21
C ALA A 300 16.76 21.72 6.26
N VAL A 301 16.32 20.56 6.74
CA VAL A 301 16.00 19.40 5.89
C VAL A 301 14.76 19.66 5.02
N ILE A 302 13.70 20.25 5.58
CA ILE A 302 12.47 20.58 4.84
C ILE A 302 12.78 21.59 3.72
N THR A 303 13.52 22.66 4.02
CA THR A 303 13.93 23.66 3.01
C THR A 303 14.85 23.07 1.94
N MET A 304 15.76 22.15 2.29
CA MET A 304 16.55 21.37 1.31
C MET A 304 15.66 20.49 0.41
N ILE A 305 14.64 19.81 0.96
CA ILE A 305 13.70 18.99 0.17
C ILE A 305 12.91 19.87 -0.81
N LEU A 306 12.39 21.01 -0.35
CA LEU A 306 11.66 21.97 -1.20
C LEU A 306 12.56 22.53 -2.31
N LEU A 307 13.78 22.97 -1.99
CA LEU A 307 14.74 23.49 -2.97
C LEU A 307 15.13 22.42 -4.01
N SER A 308 15.33 21.17 -3.58
CA SER A 308 15.61 20.04 -4.47
C SER A 308 14.43 19.65 -5.36
N SER A 309 13.21 19.96 -4.93
CA SER A 309 11.97 19.71 -5.69
C SER A 309 11.70 20.83 -6.70
N LEU A 310 11.90 22.09 -6.31
CA LEU A 310 11.79 23.25 -7.19
C LEU A 310 12.75 23.16 -8.39
N ALA A 311 13.96 22.65 -8.17
CA ALA A 311 14.93 22.48 -9.26
C ALA A 311 14.53 21.41 -10.30
N LEU A 312 13.68 20.43 -9.95
CA LEU A 312 13.11 19.49 -10.92
C LEU A 312 12.09 20.19 -11.84
N ALA A 313 11.38 21.20 -11.34
CA ALA A 313 10.50 22.03 -12.16
C ALA A 313 11.26 22.96 -13.13
N LEU A 314 12.59 23.04 -13.02
CA LEU A 314 13.48 23.72 -13.97
C LEU A 314 14.10 22.78 -15.02
N GLU A 315 13.86 21.46 -14.94
CA GLU A 315 14.24 20.49 -15.99
C GLU A 315 13.21 20.49 -17.14
N ASP A 316 13.11 21.61 -17.87
CA ASP A 316 12.16 21.80 -18.97
C ASP A 316 12.73 21.40 -20.36
N VAL A 317 11.87 21.40 -21.39
CA VAL A 317 12.26 21.05 -22.77
C VAL A 317 13.30 22.03 -23.34
N HIS A 318 13.34 23.27 -22.88
CA HIS A 318 14.29 24.29 -23.33
C HIS A 318 15.62 24.28 -22.55
N LEU A 319 15.79 23.41 -21.55
CA LEU A 319 17.04 23.28 -20.78
C LEU A 319 18.30 23.12 -21.65
N PRO A 320 18.31 22.35 -22.77
CA PRO A 320 19.49 22.25 -23.64
C PRO A 320 19.91 23.56 -24.32
N HIS A 321 19.02 24.56 -24.39
CA HIS A 321 19.34 25.90 -24.89
C HIS A 321 19.90 26.83 -23.80
N ARG A 322 19.96 26.39 -22.54
CA ARG A 322 20.39 27.17 -21.37
C ARG A 322 21.56 26.46 -20.64
N PRO A 323 22.77 26.41 -21.24
CA PRO A 323 23.89 25.63 -20.68
C PRO A 323 24.25 26.01 -19.24
N ILE A 324 24.23 27.30 -18.89
CA ILE A 324 24.47 27.78 -17.53
C ILE A 324 23.48 27.18 -16.52
N LEU A 325 22.19 27.06 -16.90
CA LEU A 325 21.16 26.45 -16.04
C LEU A 325 21.37 24.93 -15.93
N GLN A 326 21.70 24.27 -17.03
CA GLN A 326 22.00 22.84 -17.06
C GLN A 326 23.18 22.47 -16.14
N ASP A 327 24.27 23.25 -16.17
CA ASP A 327 25.44 23.03 -15.31
C ASP A 327 25.10 23.27 -13.83
N VAL A 328 24.40 24.36 -13.51
CA VAL A 328 23.96 24.66 -12.14
C VAL A 328 23.09 23.52 -11.58
N LEU A 329 22.10 23.07 -12.35
CA LEU A 329 21.25 21.93 -11.96
C LEU A 329 22.05 20.64 -11.76
N TYR A 330 23.04 20.36 -12.61
CA TYR A 330 23.90 19.18 -12.49
C TYR A 330 24.71 19.18 -11.17
N TYR A 331 25.37 20.29 -10.83
CA TYR A 331 26.13 20.39 -9.58
C TYR A 331 25.22 20.38 -8.35
N MET A 332 24.08 21.06 -8.43
CA MET A 332 23.12 21.18 -7.32
C MET A 332 22.41 19.84 -7.02
N ASP A 333 22.03 19.05 -8.04
CA ASP A 333 21.52 17.67 -7.90
C ASP A 333 22.54 16.75 -7.21
N ARG A 334 23.82 16.92 -7.56
CA ARG A 334 24.95 16.19 -6.97
C ARG A 334 25.14 16.57 -5.49
N ILE A 335 25.04 17.86 -5.15
CA ILE A 335 25.13 18.37 -3.77
C ILE A 335 23.97 17.82 -2.90
N PHE A 336 22.72 17.91 -3.36
CA PHE A 336 21.58 17.39 -2.60
C PHE A 336 21.65 15.86 -2.39
N THR A 337 22.13 15.12 -3.38
CA THR A 337 22.33 13.67 -3.25
C THR A 337 23.33 13.33 -2.13
N VAL A 338 24.40 14.11 -1.98
CA VAL A 338 25.37 13.96 -0.86
C VAL A 338 24.74 14.38 0.48
N ILE A 339 24.03 15.51 0.53
CA ILE A 339 23.38 16.00 1.76
C ILE A 339 22.36 15.00 2.29
N PHE A 340 21.49 14.45 1.43
CA PHE A 340 20.49 13.45 1.85
C PHE A 340 21.10 12.09 2.18
N PHE A 341 22.24 11.72 1.61
CA PHE A 341 23.01 10.55 2.05
C PHE A 341 23.59 10.75 3.45
N LEU A 342 24.11 11.95 3.76
CA LEU A 342 24.56 12.29 5.12
C LEU A 342 23.40 12.34 6.12
N GLU A 343 22.23 12.89 5.73
CA GLU A 343 20.99 12.85 6.54
C GLU A 343 20.59 11.40 6.90
N MET A 344 20.68 10.47 5.93
CA MET A 344 20.41 9.04 6.14
C MET A 344 21.40 8.40 7.13
N LEU A 345 22.70 8.71 7.03
CA LEU A 345 23.71 8.20 7.97
C LEU A 345 23.52 8.77 9.38
N ILE A 346 23.19 10.06 9.50
CA ILE A 346 22.83 10.71 10.77
C ILE A 346 21.62 10.01 11.41
N LYS A 347 20.56 9.72 10.63
CA LYS A 347 19.39 8.95 11.07
C LYS A 347 19.75 7.54 11.54
N TRP A 348 20.64 6.81 10.84
CA TRP A 348 21.09 5.48 11.25
C TRP A 348 21.87 5.48 12.57
N LEU A 349 22.72 6.48 12.80
CA LEU A 349 23.48 6.62 14.04
C LEU A 349 22.58 6.96 15.24
N ALA A 350 21.63 7.88 15.07
CA ALA A 350 20.69 8.27 16.12
C ALA A 350 19.68 7.17 16.44
N LEU A 351 18.88 6.75 15.46
CA LEU A 351 17.73 5.85 15.66
C LEU A 351 18.14 4.37 15.79
N GLY A 352 19.32 4.00 15.32
CA GLY A 352 19.74 2.59 15.21
C GLY A 352 19.09 1.88 14.02
N PHE A 353 19.68 0.75 13.62
CA PHE A 353 19.24 0.03 12.41
C PHE A 353 17.85 -0.59 12.57
N ARG A 354 17.50 -1.03 13.80
CA ARG A 354 16.21 -1.67 14.10
C ARG A 354 15.04 -0.71 13.90
N VAL A 355 15.04 0.44 14.57
CA VAL A 355 13.95 1.43 14.54
C VAL A 355 13.84 2.12 13.17
N TYR A 356 14.98 2.38 12.52
CA TYR A 356 14.96 2.99 11.17
C TYR A 356 14.23 2.11 10.14
N PHE A 357 14.40 0.79 10.20
CA PHE A 357 13.80 -0.14 9.22
C PHE A 357 12.39 -0.66 9.61
N THR A 358 11.89 -0.39 10.81
CA THR A 358 10.47 -0.60 11.14
C THR A 358 9.57 0.58 10.73
N ASN A 359 10.11 1.80 10.66
CA ASN A 359 9.35 3.00 10.31
C ASN A 359 9.16 3.15 8.79
N ALA A 360 7.92 3.08 8.30
CA ALA A 360 7.59 3.14 6.88
C ALA A 360 8.03 4.46 6.19
N TRP A 361 8.00 5.58 6.90
CA TRP A 361 8.43 6.88 6.38
C TRP A 361 9.96 6.97 6.23
N CYS A 362 10.71 6.33 7.14
CA CYS A 362 12.16 6.15 6.98
C CYS A 362 12.48 5.22 5.81
N TRP A 363 11.63 4.23 5.53
CA TRP A 363 11.78 3.34 4.37
C TRP A 363 11.57 4.05 3.02
N LEU A 364 10.63 5.00 2.96
CA LEU A 364 10.44 5.88 1.80
C LEU A 364 11.66 6.77 1.55
N ASP A 365 12.19 7.39 2.60
CA ASP A 365 13.43 8.18 2.57
C ASP A 365 14.62 7.35 2.05
N PHE A 366 14.80 6.15 2.60
CA PHE A 366 15.86 5.21 2.24
C PHE A 366 15.85 4.89 0.74
N ILE A 367 14.69 4.56 0.16
CA ILE A 367 14.56 4.23 -1.26
C ILE A 367 14.97 5.42 -2.14
N ILE A 368 14.52 6.63 -1.83
CA ILE A 368 14.78 7.82 -2.64
C ILE A 368 16.27 8.22 -2.57
N VAL A 369 16.91 8.07 -1.41
CA VAL A 369 18.35 8.25 -1.24
C VAL A 369 19.12 7.17 -2.03
N MET A 370 18.74 5.90 -1.95
CA MET A 370 19.41 4.81 -2.67
C MET A 370 19.29 4.94 -4.19
N VAL A 371 18.12 5.29 -4.73
CA VAL A 371 17.94 5.57 -6.16
C VAL A 371 18.80 6.77 -6.60
N SER A 372 18.94 7.80 -5.76
CA SER A 372 19.82 8.94 -6.06
C SER A 372 21.31 8.54 -6.02
N LEU A 373 21.71 7.71 -5.05
CA LEU A 373 23.08 7.23 -4.88
C LEU A 373 23.53 6.31 -6.02
N ILE A 374 22.67 5.41 -6.51
CA ILE A 374 22.99 4.53 -7.65
C ILE A 374 23.21 5.36 -8.92
N ASN A 375 22.37 6.38 -9.18
CA ASN A 375 22.58 7.33 -10.27
C ASN A 375 23.94 8.07 -10.16
N PHE A 376 24.29 8.52 -8.95
CA PHE A 376 25.56 9.20 -8.67
C PHE A 376 26.78 8.31 -8.92
N VAL A 377 26.75 7.07 -8.43
CA VAL A 377 27.83 6.09 -8.65
C VAL A 377 27.94 5.69 -10.13
N ALA A 378 26.82 5.49 -10.82
CA ALA A 378 26.81 5.21 -12.26
C ALA A 378 27.43 6.36 -13.08
N SER A 379 27.20 7.62 -12.67
CA SER A 379 27.86 8.80 -13.26
C SER A 379 29.36 8.86 -12.97
N LEU A 380 29.83 8.40 -11.81
CA LEU A 380 31.25 8.33 -11.47
C LEU A 380 31.99 7.23 -12.24
N CYS A 381 31.37 6.07 -12.43
CA CYS A 381 31.95 4.94 -13.16
C CYS A 381 31.86 5.07 -14.69
N GLY A 382 31.47 6.24 -15.22
CA GLY A 382 31.31 6.47 -16.67
C GLY A 382 30.14 5.72 -17.33
N ALA A 383 29.31 5.00 -16.55
CA ALA A 383 28.26 4.11 -17.05
C ALA A 383 26.96 4.83 -17.46
N GLY A 384 26.92 6.17 -17.39
CA GLY A 384 25.72 7.00 -17.58
C GLY A 384 25.03 6.92 -18.95
N GLY A 385 25.62 6.22 -19.94
CA GLY A 385 25.02 6.00 -21.26
C GLY A 385 24.01 4.85 -21.34
N ILE A 386 23.93 3.96 -20.33
CA ILE A 386 23.04 2.79 -20.39
C ILE A 386 21.58 3.20 -20.20
N GLN A 387 20.69 2.74 -21.09
CA GLN A 387 19.26 3.08 -21.14
C GLN A 387 18.53 2.91 -19.78
N ALA A 388 18.91 1.92 -18.98
CA ALA A 388 18.36 1.71 -17.63
C ALA A 388 18.56 2.91 -16.69
N PHE A 389 19.71 3.60 -16.77
CA PHE A 389 19.95 4.81 -15.97
C PHE A 389 19.15 6.02 -16.46
N LYS A 390 18.74 6.06 -17.74
CA LYS A 390 17.80 7.08 -18.24
C LYS A 390 16.44 6.97 -17.54
N THR A 391 15.93 5.75 -17.33
CA THR A 391 14.72 5.50 -16.52
C THR A 391 14.97 5.74 -15.04
N MET A 392 16.16 5.41 -14.51
CA MET A 392 16.50 5.71 -13.12
C MET A 392 16.63 7.22 -12.83
N ARG A 393 16.90 8.05 -13.85
CA ARG A 393 16.84 9.52 -13.74
C ARG A 393 15.41 10.03 -13.58
N THR A 394 14.41 9.46 -14.27
CA THR A 394 13.02 9.93 -14.15
C THR A 394 12.41 9.65 -12.77
N LEU A 395 12.92 8.65 -12.03
CA LEU A 395 12.52 8.37 -10.65
C LEU A 395 12.86 9.51 -9.66
N ARG A 396 13.67 10.51 -10.05
CA ARG A 396 13.90 11.72 -9.24
C ARG A 396 12.62 12.51 -8.99
N ALA A 397 11.61 12.37 -9.85
CA ALA A 397 10.26 12.93 -9.66
C ALA A 397 9.56 12.43 -8.37
N LEU A 398 10.08 11.39 -7.71
CA LEU A 398 9.60 10.92 -6.41
C LEU A 398 10.15 11.74 -5.22
N ARG A 399 11.17 12.58 -5.40
CA ARG A 399 11.77 13.39 -4.31
C ARG A 399 10.77 14.25 -3.52
N PRO A 400 9.74 14.89 -4.12
CA PRO A 400 8.72 15.64 -3.37
C PRO A 400 7.95 14.80 -2.35
N LEU A 401 7.85 13.47 -2.54
CA LEU A 401 7.20 12.57 -1.59
C LEU A 401 7.88 12.57 -0.21
N ARG A 402 9.16 12.97 -0.13
CA ARG A 402 9.89 13.17 1.14
C ARG A 402 9.34 14.33 1.97
N ALA A 403 8.61 15.29 1.38
CA ALA A 403 7.94 16.32 2.16
C ALA A 403 6.77 15.74 3.00
N MET A 404 6.11 14.70 2.48
CA MET A 404 4.97 14.05 3.15
C MET A 404 5.38 13.34 4.44
N SER A 405 6.61 12.85 4.57
CA SER A 405 7.12 12.26 5.82
C SER A 405 7.39 13.31 6.91
N ARG A 406 7.50 14.60 6.55
CA ARG A 406 7.82 15.70 7.45
C ARG A 406 6.58 16.51 7.87
N MET A 407 5.66 16.78 6.94
CA MET A 407 4.45 17.58 7.22
C MET A 407 3.40 16.78 8.00
N GLN A 408 3.16 17.11 9.27
CA GLN A 408 2.19 16.42 10.15
C GLN A 408 0.80 16.22 9.51
N GLY A 409 0.15 17.29 9.03
CA GLY A 409 -1.18 17.18 8.41
C GLY A 409 -1.22 16.28 7.16
N MET A 410 -0.14 16.23 6.37
CA MET A 410 -0.05 15.29 5.24
C MET A 410 0.07 13.84 5.71
N ARG A 411 0.76 13.57 6.83
CA ARG A 411 0.79 12.24 7.44
C ARG A 411 -0.59 11.81 7.95
N VAL A 412 -1.34 12.71 8.59
CA VAL A 412 -2.72 12.44 9.06
C VAL A 412 -3.61 12.00 7.89
N VAL A 413 -3.69 12.82 6.83
CA VAL A 413 -4.50 12.50 5.64
C VAL A 413 -4.05 11.20 4.95
N VAL A 414 -2.74 10.97 4.80
CA VAL A 414 -2.24 9.73 4.18
C VAL A 414 -2.52 8.51 5.05
N ASN A 415 -2.41 8.60 6.38
CA ASN A 415 -2.73 7.51 7.30
C ASN A 415 -4.23 7.14 7.22
N ALA A 416 -5.12 8.13 7.23
CA ALA A 416 -6.57 7.93 7.08
C ALA A 416 -6.93 7.27 5.73
N LEU A 417 -6.30 7.71 4.64
CA LEU A 417 -6.45 7.09 3.31
C LEU A 417 -5.95 5.63 3.30
N VAL A 418 -4.80 5.35 3.92
CA VAL A 418 -4.24 3.99 4.01
C VAL A 418 -5.15 3.06 4.82
N GLN A 419 -5.78 3.55 5.89
CA GLN A 419 -6.78 2.79 6.66
C GLN A 419 -8.05 2.47 5.84
N ALA A 420 -8.40 3.28 4.84
CA ALA A 420 -9.54 3.02 3.95
C ALA A 420 -9.24 2.01 2.82
N ILE A 421 -7.95 1.78 2.47
CA ILE A 421 -7.56 0.90 1.34
C ILE A 421 -8.17 -0.50 1.41
N PRO A 422 -8.21 -1.23 2.54
CA PRO A 422 -8.78 -2.59 2.60
C PRO A 422 -10.27 -2.61 2.24
N SER A 423 -11.05 -1.66 2.76
CA SER A 423 -12.49 -1.51 2.49
C SER A 423 -12.74 -1.16 1.02
N ILE A 424 -11.96 -0.23 0.48
CA ILE A 424 -11.99 0.18 -0.93
C ILE A 424 -11.59 -0.98 -1.86
N PHE A 425 -10.62 -1.81 -1.47
CA PHE A 425 -10.18 -2.95 -2.29
C PHE A 425 -11.25 -4.04 -2.41
N ASN A 426 -12.00 -4.31 -1.34
CA ASN A 426 -13.13 -5.25 -1.37
C ASN A 426 -14.21 -4.79 -2.38
N VAL A 427 -14.55 -3.49 -2.37
CA VAL A 427 -15.45 -2.89 -3.37
C VAL A 427 -14.88 -3.01 -4.78
N LEU A 428 -13.63 -2.59 -4.98
CA LEU A 428 -12.97 -2.62 -6.28
C LEU A 428 -12.98 -4.01 -6.89
N LEU A 429 -12.79 -5.06 -6.08
CA LEU A 429 -12.85 -6.46 -6.50
C LEU A 429 -14.25 -6.85 -7.00
N VAL A 430 -15.32 -6.48 -6.28
CA VAL A 430 -16.71 -6.71 -6.70
C VAL A 430 -17.02 -5.98 -8.01
N CYS A 431 -16.63 -4.70 -8.11
CA CYS A 431 -16.82 -3.90 -9.32
C CYS A 431 -16.05 -4.47 -10.52
N LEU A 432 -14.81 -4.94 -10.33
CA LEU A 432 -14.03 -5.59 -11.38
C LEU A 432 -14.65 -6.91 -11.84
N ILE A 433 -15.20 -7.74 -10.94
CA ILE A 433 -15.93 -8.97 -11.30
C ILE A 433 -17.20 -8.62 -12.09
N PHE A 434 -17.94 -7.58 -11.69
CA PHE A 434 -19.12 -7.14 -12.43
C PHE A 434 -18.78 -6.61 -13.83
N TRP A 435 -17.74 -5.78 -13.94
CA TRP A 435 -17.22 -5.29 -15.21
C TRP A 435 -16.64 -6.39 -16.10
N LEU A 436 -16.15 -7.50 -15.53
CA LEU A 436 -15.67 -8.66 -16.30
C LEU A 436 -16.77 -9.27 -17.18
N ILE A 437 -18.01 -9.32 -16.69
CA ILE A 437 -19.17 -9.85 -17.43
C ILE A 437 -19.41 -9.03 -18.69
N PHE A 438 -19.45 -7.70 -18.54
CA PHE A 438 -19.57 -6.78 -19.67
C PHE A 438 -18.33 -6.81 -20.58
N ALA A 439 -17.12 -6.91 -20.03
CA ALA A 439 -15.89 -6.97 -20.82
C ALA A 439 -15.84 -8.22 -21.71
N ILE A 440 -16.23 -9.38 -21.18
CA ILE A 440 -16.33 -10.62 -21.96
C ILE A 440 -17.44 -10.51 -23.01
N MET A 441 -18.62 -10.00 -22.66
CA MET A 441 -19.72 -9.79 -23.59
C MET A 441 -19.32 -8.85 -24.74
N GLY A 442 -18.66 -7.73 -24.44
CA GLY A 442 -18.14 -6.78 -25.43
C GLY A 442 -17.11 -7.42 -26.36
N VAL A 443 -16.20 -8.25 -25.85
CA VAL A 443 -15.25 -9.02 -26.69
C VAL A 443 -16.01 -9.92 -27.68
N GLN A 444 -17.02 -10.66 -27.23
CA GLN A 444 -17.80 -11.53 -28.13
C GLN A 444 -18.62 -10.76 -29.18
N LEU A 445 -19.07 -9.54 -28.86
CA LEU A 445 -19.85 -8.69 -29.78
C LEU A 445 -18.96 -7.95 -30.80
N PHE A 446 -17.78 -7.49 -30.39
CA PHE A 446 -17.06 -6.41 -31.08
C PHE A 446 -15.59 -6.69 -31.47
N ALA A 447 -14.96 -7.77 -30.97
CA ALA A 447 -13.56 -8.07 -31.28
C ALA A 447 -13.31 -8.18 -32.79
N GLY A 448 -12.24 -7.55 -33.29
CA GLY A 448 -11.86 -7.57 -34.70
C GLY A 448 -12.75 -6.74 -35.64
N LYS A 449 -13.81 -6.08 -35.14
CA LYS A 449 -14.75 -5.30 -35.96
C LYS A 449 -14.53 -3.78 -35.92
N TYR A 450 -13.63 -3.30 -35.06
CA TYR A 450 -13.30 -1.87 -34.87
C TYR A 450 -12.23 -1.36 -35.87
N PHE A 451 -11.95 -2.14 -36.92
CA PHE A 451 -11.03 -1.76 -37.99
C PHE A 451 -11.75 -0.97 -39.09
N LYS A 452 -11.04 -0.02 -39.69
CA LYS A 452 -11.55 0.85 -40.76
C LYS A 452 -10.43 1.26 -41.71
N CYS A 453 -10.74 1.27 -43.01
CA CYS A 453 -9.88 1.82 -44.03
C CYS A 453 -9.83 3.34 -43.91
N VAL A 454 -8.63 3.89 -43.80
CA VAL A 454 -8.35 5.33 -43.75
C VAL A 454 -7.34 5.75 -44.83
N ASP A 455 -7.59 6.91 -45.40
CA ASP A 455 -6.65 7.60 -46.29
C ASP A 455 -5.47 8.22 -45.50
N LYS A 456 -4.46 8.72 -46.21
CA LYS A 456 -3.25 9.38 -45.69
C LYS A 456 -3.55 10.53 -44.72
N ASN A 457 -4.71 11.17 -44.87
CA ASN A 457 -5.22 12.22 -43.96
C ASN A 457 -5.93 11.68 -42.71
N LYS A 458 -5.89 10.35 -42.45
CA LYS A 458 -6.62 9.62 -41.40
C LYS A 458 -8.15 9.74 -41.44
N THR A 459 -8.70 10.20 -42.56
CA THR A 459 -10.14 10.20 -42.83
C THR A 459 -10.63 8.81 -43.23
N THR A 460 -11.72 8.35 -42.59
CA THR A 460 -12.38 7.07 -42.88
C THR A 460 -13.08 7.08 -44.24
N LEU A 461 -12.79 6.08 -45.08
CA LEU A 461 -13.36 5.96 -46.42
C LEU A 461 -14.81 5.40 -46.39
N SER A 462 -15.65 5.80 -47.35
CA SER A 462 -17.01 5.24 -47.50
C SER A 462 -16.96 3.77 -47.93
N HIS A 463 -17.88 2.96 -47.41
CA HIS A 463 -18.05 1.56 -47.79
C HIS A 463 -18.40 1.36 -49.28
N GLU A 464 -18.94 2.40 -49.92
CA GLU A 464 -19.30 2.41 -51.35
C GLU A 464 -18.06 2.41 -52.25
N ILE A 465 -16.94 2.94 -51.74
CA ILE A 465 -15.64 2.98 -52.42
C ILE A 465 -14.82 1.76 -51.99
N ILE A 466 -14.73 1.51 -50.68
CA ILE A 466 -13.92 0.43 -50.10
C ILE A 466 -14.82 -0.46 -49.21
N PRO A 467 -15.34 -1.60 -49.70
CA PRO A 467 -16.23 -2.47 -48.91
C PRO A 467 -15.48 -3.34 -47.88
N ASP A 468 -14.25 -3.75 -48.20
CA ASP A 468 -13.50 -4.83 -47.54
C ASP A 468 -12.02 -4.45 -47.36
N VAL A 469 -11.35 -5.07 -46.38
CA VAL A 469 -9.90 -4.95 -46.16
C VAL A 469 -9.07 -5.23 -47.43
N ASN A 470 -9.47 -6.19 -48.25
CA ASN A 470 -8.78 -6.53 -49.50
C ASN A 470 -8.81 -5.38 -50.52
N ALA A 471 -9.92 -4.64 -50.59
CA ALA A 471 -10.02 -3.46 -51.44
C ALA A 471 -9.20 -2.29 -50.87
N CYS A 472 -9.19 -2.12 -49.55
CA CYS A 472 -8.36 -1.11 -48.88
C CYS A 472 -6.87 -1.28 -49.22
N VAL A 473 -6.37 -2.52 -49.16
CA VAL A 473 -4.97 -2.84 -49.46
C VAL A 473 -4.68 -2.77 -50.97
N ALA A 474 -5.62 -3.16 -51.83
CA ALA A 474 -5.47 -3.06 -53.29
C ALA A 474 -5.30 -1.60 -53.76
N GLU A 475 -6.08 -0.68 -53.22
CA GLU A 475 -5.98 0.77 -53.48
C GLU A 475 -4.86 1.47 -52.68
N ASN A 476 -4.00 0.70 -51.99
CA ASN A 476 -2.85 1.18 -51.22
C ASN A 476 -3.21 2.17 -50.10
N TYR A 477 -4.38 1.98 -49.48
CA TYR A 477 -4.81 2.66 -48.26
C TYR A 477 -4.42 1.87 -47.01
N THR A 478 -4.60 2.48 -45.84
CA THR A 478 -4.24 1.87 -44.54
C THR A 478 -5.46 1.36 -43.79
N TRP A 479 -5.41 0.09 -43.39
CA TRP A 479 -6.45 -0.57 -42.59
C TRP A 479 -6.10 -0.44 -41.10
N GLU A 480 -6.63 0.57 -40.43
CA GLU A 480 -6.29 0.92 -39.05
C GLU A 480 -7.36 0.47 -38.06
N ASN A 481 -6.96 0.06 -36.85
CA ASN A 481 -7.85 -0.34 -35.77
C ASN A 481 -8.09 0.87 -34.84
N SER A 482 -9.32 1.04 -34.35
CA SER A 482 -9.61 2.07 -33.35
C SER A 482 -8.74 1.88 -32.09
N PRO A 483 -8.13 2.94 -31.51
CA PRO A 483 -7.19 2.81 -30.40
C PRO A 483 -7.85 2.30 -29.11
N MET A 484 -9.17 2.46 -28.99
CA MET A 484 -10.00 1.87 -27.92
C MET A 484 -10.96 0.88 -28.57
N ASN A 485 -10.79 -0.40 -28.26
CA ASN A 485 -11.51 -1.51 -28.88
C ASN A 485 -11.75 -2.67 -27.91
N PHE A 486 -12.44 -3.70 -28.39
CA PHE A 486 -12.81 -4.89 -27.62
C PHE A 486 -12.07 -6.16 -28.08
N ASP A 487 -10.86 -6.05 -28.65
CA ASP A 487 -10.14 -7.21 -29.21
C ASP A 487 -9.74 -8.25 -28.14
N HIS A 488 -9.62 -7.83 -26.88
CA HIS A 488 -9.39 -8.70 -25.73
C HIS A 488 -9.84 -8.02 -24.43
N VAL A 489 -10.07 -8.82 -23.38
CA VAL A 489 -10.66 -8.38 -22.10
C VAL A 489 -9.92 -7.19 -21.47
N GLY A 490 -8.58 -7.13 -21.54
CA GLY A 490 -7.81 -5.99 -21.03
C GLY A 490 -8.09 -4.66 -21.74
N LYS A 491 -8.23 -4.67 -23.07
CA LYS A 491 -8.66 -3.50 -23.87
C LYS A 491 -10.14 -3.17 -23.61
N ALA A 492 -10.99 -4.18 -23.48
CA ALA A 492 -12.40 -4.01 -23.13
C ALA A 492 -12.59 -3.31 -21.78
N TYR A 493 -11.80 -3.64 -20.75
CA TYR A 493 -11.80 -2.92 -19.46
C TYR A 493 -11.47 -1.42 -19.61
N LEU A 494 -10.50 -1.06 -20.45
CA LEU A 494 -10.15 0.35 -20.70
C LEU A 494 -11.27 1.09 -21.45
N CYS A 495 -11.96 0.41 -22.37
CA CYS A 495 -13.13 0.96 -23.04
C CYS A 495 -14.29 1.18 -22.07
N LEU A 496 -14.60 0.18 -21.23
CA LEU A 496 -15.63 0.27 -20.21
C LEU A 496 -15.31 1.34 -19.16
N PHE A 497 -14.03 1.56 -18.82
CA PHE A 497 -13.61 2.67 -17.97
C PHE A 497 -13.89 4.05 -18.60
N GLN A 498 -13.61 4.22 -19.90
CA GLN A 498 -13.95 5.46 -20.64
C GLN A 498 -15.47 5.69 -20.75
N VAL A 499 -16.25 4.60 -20.90
CA VAL A 499 -17.72 4.67 -20.89
C VAL A 499 -18.25 5.03 -19.50
N ALA A 500 -17.75 4.38 -18.44
CA ALA A 500 -18.20 4.61 -17.06
C ALA A 500 -17.87 6.03 -16.54
N THR A 501 -16.78 6.63 -17.04
CA THR A 501 -16.36 8.01 -16.71
C THR A 501 -16.95 9.08 -17.63
N PHE A 502 -17.73 8.69 -18.66
CA PHE A 502 -18.28 9.58 -19.68
C PHE A 502 -17.20 10.46 -20.36
N LYS A 503 -16.07 9.87 -20.76
CA LYS A 503 -14.98 10.58 -21.47
C LYS A 503 -14.44 9.76 -22.62
N GLY A 504 -14.61 10.25 -23.85
CA GLY A 504 -14.28 9.51 -25.08
C GLY A 504 -15.29 8.44 -25.49
N TRP A 505 -16.28 8.15 -24.62
CA TRP A 505 -17.25 7.07 -24.76
C TRP A 505 -18.02 7.04 -26.09
N ILE A 506 -18.30 8.21 -26.68
CA ILE A 506 -19.00 8.35 -27.96
C ILE A 506 -18.24 7.68 -29.10
N GLN A 507 -16.91 7.80 -29.14
CA GLN A 507 -16.11 7.20 -30.22
C GLN A 507 -16.17 5.66 -30.14
N ILE A 508 -16.06 5.12 -28.93
CA ILE A 508 -16.20 3.67 -28.65
C ILE A 508 -17.59 3.17 -29.03
N MET A 509 -18.63 3.96 -28.73
CA MET A 509 -20.03 3.65 -29.02
C MET A 509 -20.33 3.68 -30.52
N ASN A 510 -19.89 4.73 -31.23
CA ASN A 510 -20.08 4.86 -32.68
C ASN A 510 -19.33 3.75 -33.43
N ASP A 511 -18.08 3.46 -33.06
CA ASP A 511 -17.32 2.33 -33.62
C ASP A 511 -18.02 0.97 -33.37
N ALA A 512 -18.85 0.84 -32.34
CA ALA A 512 -19.66 -0.36 -32.07
C ALA A 512 -20.90 -0.46 -32.98
N ILE A 513 -21.61 0.67 -33.13
CA ILE A 513 -22.86 0.80 -33.89
C ILE A 513 -22.62 0.68 -35.39
N ASP A 514 -21.46 1.16 -35.85
CA ASP A 514 -21.07 1.10 -37.24
C ASP A 514 -20.41 -0.25 -37.61
N SER A 515 -20.13 -1.08 -36.60
CA SER A 515 -19.45 -2.38 -36.75
C SER A 515 -20.33 -3.44 -37.41
N ARG A 516 -19.69 -4.30 -38.23
CA ARG A 516 -20.35 -5.35 -39.01
C ARG A 516 -19.72 -6.73 -38.77
N GLU A 517 -18.96 -7.21 -39.74
CA GLU A 517 -18.19 -8.46 -39.70
C GLU A 517 -16.69 -8.15 -39.71
N VAL A 518 -15.87 -9.10 -39.26
CA VAL A 518 -14.40 -8.93 -39.24
C VAL A 518 -13.87 -8.79 -40.67
N GLY A 519 -13.09 -7.74 -40.93
CA GLY A 519 -12.52 -7.43 -42.25
C GLY A 519 -13.45 -6.70 -43.23
N LYS A 520 -14.68 -6.36 -42.82
CA LYS A 520 -15.60 -5.49 -43.57
C LYS A 520 -15.47 -4.04 -43.10
N GLN A 521 -15.58 -3.07 -44.01
CA GLN A 521 -15.63 -1.65 -43.66
C GLN A 521 -16.88 -1.37 -42.81
N PRO A 522 -16.84 -0.50 -41.79
CA PRO A 522 -18.05 -0.06 -41.09
C PRO A 522 -19.09 0.61 -42.01
N ILE A 523 -20.37 0.60 -41.60
CA ILE A 523 -21.43 1.45 -42.15
C ILE A 523 -22.09 2.20 -41.02
N ARG A 524 -22.22 3.52 -41.15
CA ARG A 524 -22.89 4.36 -40.16
C ARG A 524 -24.28 3.82 -39.81
N GLU A 525 -24.55 3.65 -38.52
CA GLU A 525 -25.85 3.21 -37.95
C GLU A 525 -26.32 1.79 -38.37
N THR A 526 -25.47 0.97 -38.99
CA THR A 526 -25.83 -0.39 -39.45
C THR A 526 -26.27 -1.35 -38.33
N ASN A 527 -25.86 -1.12 -37.08
CA ASN A 527 -26.14 -1.97 -35.94
C ASN A 527 -26.63 -1.15 -34.73
N ILE A 528 -27.63 -0.28 -34.98
CA ILE A 528 -28.21 0.67 -34.01
C ILE A 528 -28.59 0.06 -32.65
N TYR A 529 -28.96 -1.21 -32.59
CA TYR A 529 -29.30 -1.89 -31.33
C TYR A 529 -28.13 -1.98 -30.33
N MET A 530 -26.88 -1.81 -30.78
CA MET A 530 -25.70 -1.79 -29.91
C MET A 530 -25.67 -0.61 -28.93
N TYR A 531 -26.45 0.46 -29.16
CA TYR A 531 -26.71 1.49 -28.14
C TYR A 531 -27.14 0.87 -26.79
N LEU A 532 -27.97 -0.17 -26.81
CA LEU A 532 -28.52 -0.80 -25.60
C LEU A 532 -27.43 -1.45 -24.73
N TYR A 533 -26.36 -1.99 -25.32
CA TYR A 533 -25.23 -2.54 -24.56
C TYR A 533 -24.57 -1.46 -23.69
N PHE A 534 -24.33 -0.26 -24.24
CA PHE A 534 -23.75 0.85 -23.49
C PHE A 534 -24.73 1.45 -22.49
N VAL A 535 -26.01 1.57 -22.83
CA VAL A 535 -27.06 2.03 -21.89
C VAL A 535 -27.16 1.10 -20.68
N PHE A 536 -27.21 -0.23 -20.88
CA PHE A 536 -27.22 -1.19 -19.78
C PHE A 536 -25.90 -1.17 -18.97
N PHE A 537 -24.74 -1.02 -19.61
CA PHE A 537 -23.48 -0.88 -18.88
C PHE A 537 -23.39 0.43 -18.09
N ILE A 538 -23.94 1.54 -18.57
CA ILE A 538 -23.95 2.81 -17.82
C ILE A 538 -24.90 2.69 -16.62
N ILE A 539 -26.12 2.18 -16.83
CA ILE A 539 -27.12 2.00 -15.77
C ILE A 539 -26.63 1.02 -14.71
N PHE A 540 -26.14 -0.17 -15.08
CA PHE A 540 -25.72 -1.17 -14.09
C PHE A 540 -24.25 -1.03 -13.67
N GLY A 541 -23.34 -0.84 -14.63
CA GLY A 541 -21.90 -0.86 -14.43
C GLY A 541 -21.29 0.46 -13.92
N SER A 542 -21.86 1.62 -14.24
CA SER A 542 -21.43 2.91 -13.67
C SER A 542 -22.26 3.30 -12.45
N PHE A 543 -23.59 3.44 -12.58
CA PHE A 543 -24.42 4.00 -11.50
C PHE A 543 -24.43 3.15 -10.22
N PHE A 544 -24.65 1.83 -10.27
CA PHE A 544 -24.60 1.00 -9.04
C PHE A 544 -23.18 0.87 -8.47
N THR A 545 -22.15 0.81 -9.32
CA THR A 545 -20.74 0.84 -8.89
C THR A 545 -20.43 2.11 -8.09
N LEU A 546 -20.87 3.27 -8.59
CA LEU A 546 -20.65 4.57 -7.95
C LEU A 546 -21.43 4.68 -6.63
N ASN A 547 -22.69 4.21 -6.59
CA ASN A 547 -23.47 4.09 -5.35
C ASN A 547 -22.73 3.24 -4.29
N LEU A 548 -22.28 2.05 -4.67
CA LEU A 548 -21.64 1.10 -3.75
C LEU A 548 -20.25 1.59 -3.27
N PHE A 549 -19.50 2.25 -4.15
CA PHE A 549 -18.21 2.85 -3.83
C PHE A 549 -18.32 4.05 -2.88
N ILE A 550 -19.24 4.98 -3.14
CA ILE A 550 -19.51 6.10 -2.22
C ILE A 550 -20.10 5.58 -0.91
N GLY A 551 -20.94 4.53 -0.95
CA GLY A 551 -21.46 3.84 0.22
C GLY A 551 -20.35 3.40 1.19
N VAL A 552 -19.48 2.51 0.75
CA VAL A 552 -18.41 1.97 1.63
C VAL A 552 -17.39 3.03 2.06
N ILE A 553 -17.16 4.07 1.26
CA ILE A 553 -16.31 5.21 1.68
C ILE A 553 -16.98 6.01 2.81
N ILE A 554 -18.27 6.28 2.74
CA ILE A 554 -19.00 6.98 3.81
C ILE A 554 -19.07 6.11 5.08
N ASP A 555 -19.40 4.82 4.95
CA ASP A 555 -19.43 3.90 6.10
C ASP A 555 -18.05 3.78 6.78
N ASN A 556 -16.96 3.64 6.01
CA ASN A 556 -15.62 3.59 6.57
C ASN A 556 -15.13 4.94 7.11
N PHE A 557 -15.54 6.06 6.53
CA PHE A 557 -15.27 7.39 7.10
C PHE A 557 -16.00 7.60 8.43
N ASN A 558 -17.27 7.17 8.53
CA ASN A 558 -18.02 7.17 9.79
C ASN A 558 -17.38 6.25 10.84
N GLU A 559 -16.86 5.09 10.43
CA GLU A 559 -16.13 4.16 11.29
C GLU A 559 -14.82 4.77 11.82
N GLN A 560 -13.99 5.37 10.94
CA GLN A 560 -12.75 6.05 11.35
C GLN A 560 -13.05 7.27 12.23
N LYS A 561 -14.07 8.07 11.90
CA LYS A 561 -14.56 9.17 12.75
C LYS A 561 -14.99 8.70 14.14
N LYS A 562 -15.70 7.56 14.24
CA LYS A 562 -16.10 6.99 15.54
C LYS A 562 -14.90 6.51 16.37
N LYS A 563 -13.86 5.97 15.73
CA LYS A 563 -12.60 5.61 16.40
C LYS A 563 -11.82 6.84 16.88
N ALA A 564 -11.81 7.92 16.10
CA ALA A 564 -11.22 9.21 16.44
C ALA A 564 -12.11 10.06 17.38
N GLY A 565 -12.72 9.44 18.41
CA GLY A 565 -13.52 10.14 19.44
C GLY A 565 -14.81 10.82 18.95
N GLY A 566 -15.16 10.74 17.67
CA GLY A 566 -16.36 11.36 17.10
C GLY A 566 -16.19 12.80 16.61
N SER A 567 -15.02 13.43 16.76
CA SER A 567 -14.77 14.77 16.22
C SER A 567 -14.58 14.77 14.70
N LEU A 568 -14.63 15.95 14.08
CA LEU A 568 -14.32 16.14 12.65
C LEU A 568 -12.81 16.29 12.39
N GLU A 569 -11.99 16.31 13.45
CA GLU A 569 -10.53 16.47 13.46
C GLU A 569 -9.74 15.40 12.68
N MET A 570 -10.38 14.35 12.16
CA MET A 570 -9.74 13.26 11.39
C MET A 570 -8.86 13.71 10.20
N PHE A 571 -9.03 14.94 9.70
CA PHE A 571 -8.18 15.54 8.67
C PHE A 571 -7.49 16.85 9.10
N MET A 572 -7.58 17.22 10.37
CA MET A 572 -6.93 18.39 10.96
C MET A 572 -5.70 17.95 11.76
N THR A 573 -4.80 18.88 12.08
CA THR A 573 -3.74 18.66 13.08
C THR A 573 -4.20 19.12 14.46
N GLU A 574 -3.55 18.69 15.53
CA GLU A 574 -3.78 19.18 16.90
C GLU A 574 -3.68 20.72 17.03
N ASP A 575 -2.94 21.39 16.13
CA ASP A 575 -2.81 22.85 16.03
C ASP A 575 -3.95 23.56 15.24
N GLN A 576 -4.98 22.85 14.73
CA GLN A 576 -5.97 23.36 13.75
C GLN A 576 -7.43 23.21 14.19
#